data_AF-A0A0F9M9C1-F1
#
_entry.id   AF-A0A0F9M9C1-F1
#
_cell.length_a   1.000
_cell.length_b   1.000
_cell.length_c   1.000
_cell.angle_alpha   90.00
_cell.angle_beta   90.00
_cell.angle_gamma   90.00
#
_symmetry.space_group_name_H-M   'P 1'
#
loop_
_entity.id
_entity.type
_entity.pdbx_description
1 polymer ?
#
loop_
_entity_poly.entity_id
_entity_poly.type
_entity_poly.pdbx_seq_one_letter_code
_entity_poly.pdbx_strand_id
1 'polypeptide(L)'
;MAYRQDWAIIKQEYITNPITQEKLAIKYKVSRQAISRHCKLENWESLRNEYVTKSGQDSLDGAIDKSINDRESRIKAIETLIGLKLKAEERILLKSQSLSNLKVLSSIISKSKNNISELTKIAELLRGNATERTEITEQEKQDRINRLNSYRTPTINLTPSTN
;
A
#
# COMPACT_ATOMS: atom_id res chain seq x y z
N MET A 1 -62.21 -10.11 54.68
CA MET A 1 -61.65 -9.34 53.56
C MET A 1 -61.29 -10.32 52.45
N ALA A 2 -61.99 -10.30 51.32
CA ALA A 2 -61.67 -11.18 50.20
C ALA A 2 -60.41 -10.65 49.50
N TYR A 3 -59.32 -11.42 49.54
CA TYR A 3 -58.14 -11.14 48.73
C TYR A 3 -58.54 -11.25 47.26
N ARG A 4 -58.64 -10.11 46.57
CA ARG A 4 -58.81 -10.09 45.11
C ARG A 4 -57.48 -10.54 44.50
N GLN A 5 -57.42 -11.79 44.08
CA GLN A 5 -56.22 -12.37 43.48
C GLN A 5 -56.00 -11.72 42.11
N ASP A 6 -54.84 -11.10 41.93
CA ASP A 6 -54.45 -10.51 40.65
C ASP A 6 -53.84 -11.58 39.75
N TRP A 7 -54.70 -12.25 38.99
CA TRP A 7 -54.32 -13.32 38.09
C TRP A 7 -53.37 -12.87 36.97
N ALA A 8 -53.35 -11.57 36.61
CA ALA A 8 -52.44 -11.05 35.59
C ALA A 8 -50.98 -11.10 36.07
N ILE A 9 -50.73 -10.74 37.32
CA ILE A 9 -49.40 -10.79 37.92
C ILE A 9 -48.92 -12.24 38.05
N ILE A 10 -49.80 -13.15 38.51
CA ILE A 10 -49.49 -14.58 38.64
C ILE A 10 -49.13 -15.19 37.29
N LYS A 11 -49.91 -14.86 36.24
CA LYS A 11 -49.66 -15.28 34.86
C LYS A 11 -48.31 -14.81 34.35
N GLN A 12 -48.01 -13.52 34.51
CA GLN A 12 -46.77 -12.94 34.03
C GLN A 12 -45.56 -13.54 34.74
N GLU A 13 -45.65 -13.76 36.05
CA GLU A 13 -44.56 -14.42 36.80
C GLU A 13 -44.35 -15.87 36.35
N TYR A 14 -45.42 -16.63 36.09
CA TYR A 14 -45.32 -18.00 35.58
C TYR A 14 -44.66 -18.08 34.19
N ILE A 15 -45.02 -17.16 33.30
CA ILE A 15 -44.53 -17.12 31.92
C ILE A 15 -43.05 -16.72 31.88
N THR A 16 -42.65 -15.73 32.69
CA THR A 16 -41.31 -15.12 32.61
C THR A 16 -40.26 -15.85 33.44
N ASN A 17 -40.64 -16.52 34.54
CA ASN A 17 -39.69 -17.15 35.45
C ASN A 17 -39.77 -18.69 35.44
N PRO A 18 -38.68 -19.40 35.76
CA PRO A 18 -38.69 -20.84 35.97
C PRO A 18 -39.30 -21.21 37.33
N ILE A 19 -40.61 -20.96 37.50
CA ILE A 19 -41.37 -21.25 38.73
C ILE A 19 -42.41 -22.36 38.49
N THR A 20 -42.60 -23.24 39.46
CA THR A 20 -43.62 -24.30 39.41
C THR A 20 -44.97 -23.78 39.90
N GLN A 21 -46.06 -24.43 39.47
CA GLN A 21 -47.42 -24.11 39.93
C GLN A 21 -47.57 -24.24 41.46
N GLU A 22 -46.86 -25.19 42.06
CA GLU A 22 -46.82 -25.38 43.52
C GLU A 22 -46.20 -24.17 44.24
N LYS A 23 -45.07 -23.68 43.73
CA LYS A 23 -44.39 -22.51 44.30
C LYS A 23 -45.23 -21.24 44.13
N LEU A 24 -45.93 -21.08 43.00
CA LEU A 24 -46.89 -19.99 42.81
C LEU A 24 -48.09 -20.08 43.76
N ALA A 25 -48.62 -21.29 43.99
CA ALA A 25 -49.74 -21.51 44.90
C ALA A 25 -49.39 -21.04 46.32
N ILE A 26 -48.21 -21.42 46.79
CA ILE A 26 -47.68 -21.02 48.10
C ILE A 26 -47.44 -19.50 48.14
N LYS A 27 -46.78 -18.92 47.12
CA LYS A 27 -46.43 -17.49 47.08
C LYS A 27 -47.66 -16.58 47.11
N TYR A 28 -48.68 -16.92 46.32
CA TYR A 28 -49.89 -16.11 46.19
C TYR A 28 -51.04 -16.55 47.10
N LYS A 29 -50.80 -17.55 47.96
CA LYS A 29 -51.80 -18.13 48.87
C LYS A 29 -53.10 -18.52 48.14
N VAL A 30 -52.94 -19.16 46.98
CA VAL A 30 -54.03 -19.64 46.14
C VAL A 30 -53.99 -21.16 46.05
N SER A 31 -55.13 -21.81 45.81
CA SER A 31 -55.13 -23.26 45.66
C SER A 31 -54.40 -23.66 44.38
N ARG A 32 -53.60 -24.74 44.45
CA ARG A 32 -52.94 -25.32 43.27
C ARG A 32 -53.93 -25.65 42.16
N GLN A 33 -55.12 -26.12 42.52
CA GLN A 33 -56.20 -26.43 41.57
C GLN A 33 -56.66 -25.18 40.81
N ALA A 34 -56.77 -24.02 41.47
CA ALA A 34 -57.10 -22.76 40.82
C ALA A 34 -56.02 -22.35 39.81
N ILE A 35 -54.73 -22.42 40.18
CA ILE A 35 -53.62 -22.18 39.24
C ILE A 35 -53.68 -23.16 38.06
N SER A 36 -53.83 -24.45 38.32
CA SER A 36 -53.87 -25.47 37.26
C SER A 36 -55.03 -25.22 36.28
N ARG A 37 -56.19 -24.80 36.80
CA ARG A 37 -57.34 -24.42 35.98
C ARG A 37 -57.04 -23.21 35.10
N HIS A 38 -56.46 -22.14 35.65
CA HIS A 38 -56.07 -20.96 34.87
C HIS A 38 -54.98 -21.28 33.83
N CYS A 39 -53.95 -22.05 34.19
CA CYS A 39 -52.92 -22.51 33.26
C CYS A 39 -53.51 -23.21 32.04
N LYS A 40 -54.53 -24.06 32.24
CA LYS A 40 -55.22 -24.79 31.17
C LYS A 40 -56.17 -23.91 30.36
N LEU A 41 -56.99 -23.09 31.02
CA LEU A 41 -57.99 -22.27 30.33
C LEU A 41 -57.36 -21.16 29.49
N GLU A 42 -56.23 -20.61 29.94
CA GLU A 42 -55.56 -19.48 29.30
C GLU A 42 -54.25 -19.87 28.60
N ASN A 43 -53.97 -21.18 28.49
CA ASN A 43 -52.80 -21.73 27.80
C ASN A 43 -51.45 -21.11 28.26
N TRP A 44 -51.26 -20.95 29.57
CA TRP A 44 -50.06 -20.31 30.12
C TRP A 44 -48.77 -21.05 29.76
N GLU A 45 -48.84 -22.36 29.57
CA GLU A 45 -47.70 -23.18 29.17
C GLU A 45 -47.23 -22.88 27.74
N SER A 46 -48.17 -22.70 26.80
CA SER A 46 -47.85 -22.27 25.43
C SER A 46 -47.22 -20.88 25.41
N LEU A 47 -47.78 -19.93 26.18
CA LEU A 47 -47.23 -18.58 26.29
C LEU A 47 -45.83 -18.57 26.90
N ARG A 48 -45.57 -19.42 27.89
CA ARG A 48 -44.25 -19.62 28.50
C ARG A 48 -43.24 -20.15 27.47
N ASN A 49 -43.62 -21.14 26.68
CA ASN A 49 -42.76 -21.70 25.64
C ASN A 49 -42.44 -20.66 24.55
N GLU A 50 -43.44 -19.89 24.14
CA GLU A 50 -43.25 -18.79 23.19
C GLU A 50 -42.31 -17.71 23.75
N TYR A 51 -42.48 -17.31 25.02
CA TYR A 51 -41.61 -16.35 25.68
C TYR A 51 -40.16 -16.83 25.77
N VAL A 52 -39.94 -18.09 26.15
CA VAL A 52 -38.61 -18.70 26.21
C VAL A 52 -37.97 -18.74 24.82
N THR A 53 -38.73 -19.08 23.80
CA THR A 53 -38.25 -19.15 22.41
C THR A 53 -37.86 -17.77 21.90
N LYS A 54 -38.71 -16.76 22.09
CA LYS A 54 -38.43 -15.36 21.71
C LYS A 54 -37.25 -14.78 22.47
N SER A 55 -37.19 -14.96 23.79
CA SER A 55 -36.07 -14.48 24.61
C SER A 55 -34.74 -15.14 24.23
N GLY A 56 -34.79 -16.43 23.85
CA GLY A 56 -33.64 -17.15 23.30
C GLY A 56 -33.20 -16.60 21.95
N GLN A 57 -34.15 -16.28 21.07
CA GLN A 57 -33.89 -15.67 19.77
C GLN A 57 -33.29 -14.27 19.91
N ASP A 58 -33.87 -13.41 20.75
CA ASP A 58 -33.35 -12.05 21.01
C ASP A 58 -31.92 -12.09 21.57
N SER A 59 -31.63 -13.07 22.43
CA SER A 59 -30.28 -13.29 22.98
C SER A 59 -29.29 -13.75 21.92
N LEU A 60 -29.74 -14.59 20.98
CA LEU A 60 -28.94 -15.07 19.86
C LEU A 60 -28.66 -13.95 18.86
N ASP A 61 -29.68 -13.19 18.49
CA ASP A 61 -29.58 -12.05 17.57
C ASP A 61 -28.63 -10.99 18.15
N GLY A 62 -28.74 -10.66 19.43
CA GLY A 62 -27.81 -9.75 20.11
C GLY A 62 -26.36 -10.27 20.15
N ALA A 63 -26.17 -11.60 20.27
CA ALA A 63 -24.83 -12.20 20.19
C ALA A 63 -24.25 -12.16 18.77
N ILE A 64 -25.08 -12.35 17.75
CA ILE A 64 -24.71 -12.24 16.34
C ILE A 64 -24.31 -10.79 16.02
N ASP A 65 -25.12 -9.81 16.40
CA ASP A 65 -24.85 -8.39 16.17
C ASP A 65 -23.54 -7.95 16.82
N LYS A 66 -23.30 -8.36 18.07
CA LYS A 66 -22.02 -8.09 18.75
C LYS A 66 -20.84 -8.71 18.00
N SER A 67 -20.99 -9.92 17.50
CA SER A 67 -19.95 -10.63 16.75
C SER A 67 -19.68 -9.96 15.39
N ILE A 68 -20.72 -9.47 14.70
CA ILE A 68 -20.59 -8.73 13.45
C ILE A 68 -19.85 -7.41 13.69
N ASN A 69 -20.26 -6.64 14.70
CA ASN A 69 -19.65 -5.35 15.02
C ASN A 69 -18.15 -5.48 15.41
N ASP A 70 -17.79 -6.55 16.14
CA ASP A 70 -16.38 -6.86 16.43
C ASP A 70 -15.58 -7.17 15.15
N ARG A 71 -16.16 -7.98 14.24
CA ARG A 71 -15.53 -8.27 12.95
C ARG A 71 -15.33 -7.01 12.11
N GLU A 72 -16.35 -6.15 12.02
CA GLU A 72 -16.25 -4.88 11.27
C GLU A 72 -15.17 -3.96 11.85
N SER A 73 -15.06 -3.87 13.18
CA SER A 73 -14.03 -3.10 13.85
C SER A 73 -12.62 -3.63 13.52
N ARG A 74 -12.46 -4.96 13.48
CA ARG A 74 -11.20 -5.61 13.08
C ARG A 74 -10.88 -5.39 11.61
N ILE A 75 -11.87 -5.44 10.72
CA ILE A 75 -11.68 -5.16 9.29
C ILE A 75 -11.16 -3.73 9.09
N LYS A 76 -11.79 -2.73 9.71
CA LYS A 76 -11.35 -1.33 9.64
C LYS A 76 -9.90 -1.13 10.13
N ALA A 77 -9.53 -1.84 11.20
CA ALA A 77 -8.16 -1.81 11.70
C ALA A 77 -7.17 -2.40 10.68
N ILE A 78 -7.52 -3.53 10.05
CA ILE A 78 -6.71 -4.16 9.00
C ILE A 78 -6.58 -3.24 7.79
N GLU A 79 -7.67 -2.63 7.32
CA GLU A 79 -7.65 -1.68 6.20
C GLU A 79 -6.70 -0.50 6.47
N THR A 80 -6.73 0.02 7.69
CA THR A 80 -5.82 1.09 8.12
C THR A 80 -4.36 0.65 8.04
N LEU A 81 -4.05 -0.55 8.55
CA LEU A 81 -2.68 -1.10 8.52
C LEU A 81 -2.19 -1.35 7.09
N ILE A 82 -3.05 -1.86 6.21
CA ILE A 82 -2.74 -2.06 4.79
C ILE A 82 -2.41 -0.71 4.14
N GLY A 83 -3.24 0.32 4.37
CA GLY A 83 -2.99 1.66 3.82
C GLY A 83 -1.66 2.26 4.30
N LEU A 84 -1.28 2.05 5.56
CA LEU A 84 0.01 2.48 6.09
C LEU A 84 1.19 1.72 5.46
N LYS A 85 1.05 0.40 5.26
CA LYS A 85 2.09 -0.42 4.61
C LYS A 85 2.31 -0.03 3.15
N LEU A 86 1.24 0.15 2.38
CA LEU A 86 1.32 0.59 0.98
C LEU A 86 2.06 1.93 0.86
N LYS A 87 1.70 2.92 1.70
CA LYS A 87 2.39 4.22 1.74
C LYS A 87 3.88 4.08 2.11
N ALA A 88 4.23 3.13 2.97
CA ALA A 88 5.63 2.89 3.32
C ALA A 88 6.40 2.25 2.15
N GLU A 89 5.80 1.29 1.45
CA GLU A 89 6.37 0.63 0.28
C GLU A 89 6.59 1.62 -0.87
N GLU A 90 5.62 2.50 -1.15
CA GLU A 90 5.77 3.58 -2.15
C GLU A 90 6.98 4.47 -1.83
N ARG A 91 7.18 4.86 -0.57
CA ARG A 91 8.34 5.66 -0.15
C ARG A 91 9.66 4.91 -0.34
N ILE A 92 9.69 3.61 -0.07
CA ILE A 92 10.89 2.78 -0.27
C ILE A 92 11.22 2.69 -1.76
N LEU A 93 10.22 2.47 -2.61
CA LEU A 93 10.40 2.42 -4.06
C LEU A 93 11.00 3.71 -4.61
N LEU A 94 10.44 4.86 -4.22
CA LEU A 94 10.95 6.18 -4.62
C LEU A 94 12.40 6.41 -4.17
N LYS A 95 12.74 6.03 -2.94
CA LYS A 95 14.13 6.11 -2.44
C LYS A 95 15.08 5.21 -3.21
N SER A 96 14.65 3.99 -3.55
CA SER A 96 15.46 3.05 -4.34
C SER A 96 15.77 3.60 -5.73
N GLN A 97 14.78 4.19 -6.40
CA GLN A 97 14.96 4.80 -7.72
C GLN A 97 15.91 6.02 -7.66
N SER A 98 15.75 6.88 -6.64
CA SER A 98 16.67 8.00 -6.41
C SER A 98 18.12 7.52 -6.22
N LEU A 99 18.33 6.44 -5.48
CA LEU A 99 19.66 5.88 -5.22
C LEU A 99 20.29 5.29 -6.49
N SER A 100 19.50 4.67 -7.36
CA SER A 100 19.94 4.24 -8.70
C SER A 100 20.38 5.43 -9.56
N ASN A 101 19.55 6.49 -9.60
CA ASN A 101 19.86 7.72 -10.34
C ASN A 101 21.17 8.36 -9.86
N LEU A 102 21.41 8.40 -8.54
CA LEU A 102 22.67 8.90 -7.98
C LEU A 102 23.89 8.10 -8.42
N LYS A 103 23.78 6.76 -8.52
CA LYS A 103 24.87 5.92 -9.05
C LYS A 103 25.18 6.23 -10.51
N VAL A 104 24.16 6.41 -11.34
CA VAL A 104 24.32 6.80 -12.75
C VAL A 104 25.02 8.16 -12.85
N LEU A 105 24.56 9.16 -12.09
CA LEU A 105 25.18 10.49 -12.05
C LEU A 105 26.65 10.44 -11.60
N SER A 106 26.98 9.65 -10.58
CA SER A 106 28.35 9.48 -10.09
C SER A 106 29.28 8.88 -11.17
N SER A 107 28.79 7.89 -11.93
CA SER A 107 29.53 7.31 -13.06
C SER A 107 29.79 8.34 -14.16
N ILE A 108 28.79 9.15 -14.51
CA ILE A 108 28.91 10.22 -15.51
C ILE A 108 29.94 11.27 -15.06
N ILE A 109 29.88 11.71 -13.80
CA ILE A 109 30.84 12.68 -13.23
C ILE A 109 32.26 12.12 -13.27
N SER A 110 32.44 10.84 -12.95
CA SER A 110 33.74 10.18 -12.99
C SER A 110 34.34 10.16 -14.40
N LYS A 111 33.53 9.84 -15.42
CA LYS A 111 33.95 9.91 -16.82
C LYS A 111 34.29 11.34 -17.25
N SER A 112 33.43 12.31 -16.88
CA SER A 112 33.66 13.72 -17.19
C SER A 112 34.98 14.23 -16.59
N LYS A 113 35.29 13.84 -15.34
CA LYS A 113 36.56 14.17 -14.68
C LYS A 113 37.77 13.65 -15.46
N ASN A 114 37.70 12.41 -15.95
CA ASN A 114 38.76 11.83 -16.77
C ASN A 114 38.94 12.61 -18.08
N ASN A 115 37.85 12.91 -18.79
CA ASN A 115 37.91 13.67 -20.03
C ASN A 115 38.51 15.07 -19.83
N ILE A 116 38.16 15.78 -18.75
CA ILE A 116 38.76 17.08 -18.41
C ILE A 116 40.27 16.95 -18.20
N SER A 117 40.72 15.89 -17.52
CA SER A 117 42.15 15.65 -17.32
C SER A 117 42.89 15.40 -18.63
N GLU A 118 42.29 14.68 -19.58
CA GLU A 118 42.85 14.46 -20.92
C GLU A 118 42.89 15.74 -21.74
N LEU A 119 41.80 16.52 -21.74
CA LEU A 119 41.75 17.83 -22.40
C LEU A 119 42.78 18.80 -21.80
N THR A 120 43.01 18.75 -20.50
CA THR A 120 44.02 19.58 -19.82
C THR A 120 45.42 19.21 -20.32
N LYS A 121 45.74 17.91 -20.40
CA LYS A 121 47.02 17.44 -20.97
C LYS A 121 47.20 17.86 -22.43
N ILE A 122 46.15 17.74 -23.24
CA ILE A 122 46.18 18.20 -24.65
C ILE A 122 46.43 19.71 -24.71
N ALA A 123 45.76 20.50 -23.87
CA ALA A 123 45.94 21.94 -23.82
C ALA A 123 47.36 22.34 -23.38
N GLU A 124 48.00 21.59 -22.48
CA GLU A 124 49.41 21.77 -22.10
C GLU A 124 50.35 21.44 -23.25
N LEU A 125 50.15 20.32 -23.94
CA LEU A 125 50.93 19.96 -25.13
C LEU A 125 50.82 21.00 -26.24
N LEU A 126 49.61 21.51 -26.50
CA LEU A 126 49.39 22.57 -27.48
C LEU A 126 50.08 23.87 -27.05
N ARG A 127 50.10 24.20 -25.75
CA ARG A 127 50.84 25.37 -25.23
C ARG A 127 52.34 25.19 -25.41
N GLY A 128 52.89 24.04 -25.01
CA GLY A 128 54.31 23.71 -25.17
C GLY A 128 54.76 23.76 -26.63
N ASN A 129 53.97 23.15 -27.53
CA ASN A 129 54.22 23.19 -28.97
C ASN A 129 54.03 24.58 -29.57
N ALA A 130 53.17 25.43 -29.01
CA ALA A 130 53.03 26.83 -29.43
C ALA A 130 54.24 27.67 -28.98
N THR A 131 54.83 27.37 -27.81
CA THR A 131 56.06 28.02 -27.34
C THR A 131 57.33 27.49 -28.01
N GLU A 132 57.32 26.25 -28.50
CA GLU A 132 58.43 25.62 -29.25
C GLU A 132 58.31 25.73 -30.77
N ARG A 133 57.37 26.52 -31.31
CA ARG A 133 57.45 26.95 -32.71
C ARG A 133 58.67 27.86 -32.87
N THR A 134 59.84 27.25 -33.05
CA THR A 134 60.94 27.85 -33.79
C THR A 134 60.36 28.25 -35.14
N GLU A 135 60.36 29.56 -35.42
CA GLU A 135 60.10 30.04 -36.76
C GLU A 135 61.04 29.30 -37.71
N ILE A 136 60.47 28.37 -38.48
CA ILE A 136 61.21 27.65 -39.51
C ILE A 136 61.73 28.73 -40.46
N THR A 137 63.05 28.83 -40.59
CA THR A 137 63.67 29.86 -41.42
C THR A 137 63.13 29.78 -42.85
N GLU A 138 63.04 30.92 -43.55
CA GLU A 138 62.58 30.93 -44.95
C GLU A 138 63.38 29.98 -45.84
N GLN A 139 64.66 29.78 -45.53
CA GLN A 139 65.52 28.82 -46.22
C GLN A 139 65.00 27.39 -46.10
N GLU A 140 64.64 26.97 -44.89
CA GLU A 140 64.18 25.61 -44.62
C GLU A 140 62.75 25.36 -45.14
N LYS A 141 61.95 26.43 -45.27
CA LYS A 141 60.68 26.38 -46.02
C LYS A 141 60.93 26.16 -47.51
N GLN A 142 61.87 26.89 -48.10
CA GLN A 142 62.21 26.76 -49.52
C GLN A 142 62.77 25.37 -49.84
N ASP A 143 63.58 24.78 -48.96
CA ASP A 143 64.12 23.43 -49.13
C ASP A 143 63.04 22.34 -49.08
N ARG A 144 61.97 22.56 -48.30
CA ARG A 144 60.80 21.66 -48.27
C ARG A 144 59.98 21.77 -49.54
N ILE A 145 59.78 22.99 -50.05
CA ILE A 145 59.10 23.23 -51.34
C ILE A 145 59.87 22.59 -52.49
N ASN A 146 61.20 22.74 -52.52
CA ASN A 146 62.05 22.16 -53.56
C ASN A 146 61.99 20.62 -53.53
N ARG A 147 62.02 20.00 -52.34
CA ARG A 147 61.80 18.56 -52.18
C ARG A 147 60.42 18.13 -52.70
N LEU A 148 59.35 18.84 -52.34
CA LEU A 148 58.00 18.54 -52.83
C LEU A 148 57.89 18.66 -54.36
N ASN A 149 58.51 19.67 -54.94
CA ASN A 149 58.56 19.85 -56.40
C ASN A 149 59.37 18.75 -57.08
N SER A 150 60.39 18.17 -56.43
CA SER A 150 61.13 17.02 -56.98
C SER A 150 60.28 15.75 -57.11
N TYR A 151 59.21 15.62 -56.32
CA TYR A 151 58.25 14.51 -56.41
C TYR A 151 57.07 14.79 -57.35
N ARG A 152 56.95 16.01 -57.89
CA ARG A 152 56.00 16.28 -58.97
C ARG A 152 56.57 15.73 -60.26
N THR A 153 56.01 14.61 -60.72
CA THR A 153 56.25 14.10 -62.08
C THR A 153 55.96 15.19 -63.10
N PRO A 154 56.81 15.39 -64.13
CA PRO A 154 56.56 16.37 -65.17
C PRO A 154 55.23 16.04 -65.85
N THR A 155 54.31 17.00 -65.85
CA THR A 155 53.10 16.97 -66.68
C THR A 155 53.52 16.74 -68.12
N ILE A 156 53.25 15.55 -68.64
CA ILE A 156 53.36 15.24 -70.06
C ILE A 156 52.34 16.14 -70.75
N ASN A 157 52.81 17.20 -71.41
CA ASN A 157 52.00 17.98 -72.32
C ASN A 157 51.64 17.07 -73.51
N LEU A 158 50.47 16.45 -73.45
CA LEU A 158 49.84 15.84 -74.63
C LEU A 158 49.42 16.98 -75.55
N THR A 159 50.28 17.35 -76.50
CA THR A 159 49.88 18.14 -77.66
C THR A 159 48.96 17.28 -78.55
N PRO A 160 47.80 17.77 -78.98
CA PRO A 160 46.94 17.02 -79.90
C PRO A 160 47.61 16.99 -81.28
N SER A 161 47.90 15.79 -81.78
CA SER A 161 48.34 15.60 -83.17
C SER A 161 47.13 15.77 -84.09
N THR A 162 47.13 16.88 -84.84
CA THR A 162 46.42 17.01 -86.10
C THR A 162 47.29 16.47 -87.23
N ASN A 163 46.89 15.33 -87.81
CA ASN A 163 46.86 15.02 -89.25
C ASN A 163 46.62 13.53 -89.47
#